data_AF-A0A811NNQ8-F1
#
_entry.id   AF-A0A811NNQ8-F1
#
_cell.length_a   1.000
_cell.length_b   1.000
_cell.length_c   1.000
_cell.angle_alpha   90.00
_cell.angle_beta   90.00
_cell.angle_gamma   90.00
#
_symmetry.space_group_name_H-M   'P 1'
#
loop_
_entity.id
_entity.type
_entity.pdbx_description
1 polymer ?
#
loop_
_entity_poly.entity_id
_entity_poly.type
_entity_poly.pdbx_seq_one_letter_code
_entity_poly.pdbx_strand_id
1 'polypeptide(L)'
;MKMSSSLEDGAAGALVTKHSGVFQQVDQDIHGMQECGETCQEDMKKLSADLLGKLGKMAQGVNDLLNTAASKCRPMSTEEKIELGKRIRKLPEEALNRVAEIITARKLANQKSDQITLKLGELDDATLWRLYNHVEYVLKENRI
;
A
#
# COMPACT_ATOMS: atom_id res chain seq x y z
N MET A 1 4.31 -68.63 58.84
CA MET A 1 5.15 -69.06 57.69
C MET A 1 4.50 -68.46 56.45
N LYS A 2 5.26 -67.66 55.68
CA LYS A 2 4.91 -66.95 54.42
C LYS A 2 3.74 -65.95 54.45
N MET A 3 3.72 -64.87 53.67
CA MET A 3 4.70 -63.93 53.08
C MET A 3 3.83 -63.00 52.22
N SER A 4 3.96 -61.68 52.44
CA SER A 4 4.16 -60.64 51.42
C SER A 4 3.18 -60.37 50.25
N SER A 5 2.96 -59.05 50.05
CA SER A 5 2.64 -58.31 48.82
C SER A 5 1.19 -58.40 48.31
N SER A 6 0.52 -57.33 47.88
CA SER A 6 1.01 -56.08 47.30
C SER A 6 0.17 -54.88 47.74
N LEU A 7 0.80 -53.91 48.41
CA LEU A 7 0.60 -52.51 48.06
C LEU A 7 1.63 -52.23 46.95
N GLU A 8 1.26 -51.51 45.88
CA GLU A 8 2.15 -50.68 45.01
C GLU A 8 1.48 -50.30 43.65
N ASP A 9 0.20 -50.58 43.39
CA ASP A 9 -0.40 -50.26 42.07
C ASP A 9 -1.25 -48.95 42.01
N GLY A 10 -1.40 -48.24 43.12
CA GLY A 10 -2.26 -47.04 43.20
C GLY A 10 -1.58 -45.71 42.90
N ALA A 11 -0.26 -45.60 43.10
CA ALA A 11 0.46 -44.33 43.00
C ALA A 11 0.91 -44.01 41.56
N ALA A 12 1.32 -45.01 40.79
CA ALA A 12 1.74 -44.85 39.39
C ALA A 12 0.56 -44.46 38.48
N GLY A 13 -0.61 -45.08 38.66
CA GLY A 13 -1.82 -44.75 37.90
C GLY A 13 -2.33 -43.32 38.16
N ALA A 14 -2.21 -42.82 39.40
CA ALA A 14 -2.61 -41.46 39.79
C ALA A 14 -1.63 -40.38 39.30
N LEU A 15 -0.33 -40.69 39.21
CA LEU A 15 0.68 -39.76 38.68
C LEU A 15 0.56 -39.64 37.14
N VAL A 16 0.30 -40.76 36.44
CA VAL A 16 0.08 -40.81 35.00
C VAL A 16 -1.20 -40.06 34.59
N THR A 17 -2.29 -40.21 35.34
CA THR A 17 -3.53 -39.45 35.08
C THR A 17 -3.38 -37.96 35.36
N LYS A 18 -2.63 -37.56 36.41
CA LYS A 18 -2.33 -36.14 36.67
C LYS A 18 -1.46 -35.53 35.57
N HIS A 19 -0.42 -36.23 35.12
CA HIS A 19 0.41 -35.77 34.00
C HIS A 19 -0.40 -35.66 32.70
N SER A 20 -1.27 -36.64 32.42
CA SER A 20 -2.17 -36.61 31.26
C SER A 20 -3.10 -35.40 31.27
N GLY A 21 -3.65 -35.02 32.42
CA GLY A 21 -4.51 -33.84 32.55
C GLY A 21 -3.76 -32.51 32.35
N VAL A 22 -2.51 -32.42 32.82
CA VAL A 22 -1.67 -31.23 32.62
C VAL A 22 -1.31 -31.04 31.14
N PHE A 23 -0.92 -32.11 30.44
CA PHE A 23 -0.65 -32.03 29.01
C PHE A 23 -1.89 -31.65 28.20
N GLN A 24 -3.05 -32.18 28.57
CA GLN A 24 -4.32 -31.86 27.91
C GLN A 24 -4.75 -30.40 28.11
N GLN A 25 -4.46 -29.81 29.27
CA GLN A 25 -4.68 -28.38 29.51
C GLN A 25 -3.74 -27.51 28.68
N VAL A 26 -2.47 -27.87 28.58
CA VAL A 26 -1.49 -27.16 27.75
C VAL A 26 -1.91 -27.20 26.28
N ASP A 27 -2.38 -28.33 25.77
CA ASP A 27 -2.87 -28.46 24.39
C ASP A 27 -4.11 -27.58 24.14
N GLN A 28 -5.03 -27.50 25.11
CA GLN A 28 -6.21 -26.62 25.02
C GLN A 28 -5.80 -25.13 25.02
N ASP A 29 -4.85 -24.75 25.87
CA ASP A 29 -4.37 -23.37 25.95
C ASP A 29 -3.64 -22.98 24.64
N ILE A 30 -2.78 -23.85 24.09
CA ILE A 30 -2.10 -23.64 22.81
C ILE A 30 -3.12 -23.47 21.68
N HIS A 31 -4.13 -24.33 21.63
CA HIS A 31 -5.19 -24.24 20.62
C HIS A 31 -5.97 -22.92 20.73
N GLY A 32 -6.39 -22.53 21.94
CA GLY A 32 -7.09 -21.26 22.16
C GLY A 32 -6.24 -20.04 21.80
N MET A 33 -4.94 -20.08 22.08
CA MET A 33 -4.00 -19.03 21.68
C MET A 33 -3.81 -18.96 20.16
N GLN A 34 -3.78 -20.10 19.46
CA GLN A 34 -3.70 -20.16 18.01
C GLN A 34 -4.95 -19.59 17.35
N GLU A 35 -6.14 -20.02 17.77
CA GLU A 35 -7.42 -19.51 17.23
C GLU A 35 -7.58 -18.00 17.49
N CYS A 36 -7.22 -17.54 18.69
CA CYS A 36 -7.23 -16.11 19.03
C CYS A 36 -6.21 -15.32 18.19
N GLY A 37 -5.02 -15.88 17.98
CA GLY A 37 -4.00 -15.29 17.13
C GLY A 37 -4.42 -15.19 15.66
N GLU A 38 -5.02 -16.25 15.11
CA GLU A 38 -5.50 -16.31 13.72
C GLU A 38 -6.64 -15.32 13.49
N THR A 39 -7.63 -15.29 14.37
CA THR A 39 -8.76 -14.33 14.31
C THR A 39 -8.28 -12.87 14.42
N CYS A 40 -7.37 -12.58 15.37
CA CYS A 40 -6.76 -11.25 15.48
C CYS A 40 -5.98 -10.86 14.22
N GLN A 41 -5.23 -11.79 13.63
CA GLN A 41 -4.48 -11.56 12.40
C GLN A 41 -5.42 -11.30 11.20
N GLU A 42 -6.52 -12.04 11.10
CA GLU A 42 -7.49 -11.86 10.02
C GLU A 42 -8.23 -10.52 10.13
N ASP A 43 -8.65 -10.13 11.33
CA ASP A 43 -9.25 -8.82 11.58
C ASP A 43 -8.29 -7.67 11.25
N MET A 44 -6.99 -7.81 11.60
CA MET A 44 -5.96 -6.83 11.24
C MET A 44 -5.74 -6.73 9.74
N LYS A 45 -5.71 -7.87 9.02
CA LYS A 45 -5.61 -7.89 7.56
C LYS A 45 -6.81 -7.20 6.91
N LYS A 46 -8.02 -7.49 7.40
CA LYS A 46 -9.26 -6.87 6.91
C LYS A 46 -9.27 -5.37 7.14
N LEU A 47 -8.94 -4.92 8.36
CA LEU A 47 -8.85 -3.50 8.69
C LEU A 47 -7.82 -2.78 7.80
N SER A 48 -6.65 -3.39 7.60
CA SER A 48 -5.60 -2.86 6.71
C SER A 48 -6.09 -2.75 5.27
N ALA A 49 -6.73 -3.79 4.74
CA ALA A 49 -7.31 -3.79 3.40
C ALA A 49 -8.40 -2.71 3.24
N ASP A 50 -9.27 -2.54 4.25
CA ASP A 50 -10.31 -1.51 4.25
C ASP A 50 -9.72 -0.09 4.25
N LEU A 51 -8.67 0.14 5.05
CA LEU A 51 -7.97 1.42 5.09
C LEU A 51 -7.25 1.72 3.77
N LEU A 52 -6.54 0.75 3.21
CA LEU A 52 -5.90 0.86 1.90
C LEU A 52 -6.95 1.15 0.81
N GLY A 53 -8.10 0.47 0.85
CA GLY A 53 -9.21 0.71 -0.06
C GLY A 53 -9.78 2.12 0.05
N LYS A 54 -9.97 2.64 1.27
CA LYS A 54 -10.42 4.02 1.51
C LYS A 54 -9.40 5.04 0.99
N LEU A 55 -8.12 4.83 1.28
CA LEU A 55 -7.04 5.71 0.82
C LEU A 55 -6.95 5.73 -0.71
N GLY A 56 -7.07 4.57 -1.35
CA GLY A 56 -7.11 4.46 -2.81
C GLY A 56 -8.27 5.25 -3.43
N LYS A 57 -9.48 5.13 -2.85
CA LYS A 57 -10.66 5.91 -3.28
C LYS A 57 -10.46 7.41 -3.11
N MET A 58 -9.85 7.85 -2.01
CA MET A 58 -9.54 9.27 -1.79
C MET A 58 -8.51 9.78 -2.81
N ALA A 59 -7.44 9.03 -3.06
CA ALA A 59 -6.43 9.38 -4.05
C ALA A 59 -7.03 9.50 -5.46
N GLN A 60 -7.91 8.56 -5.83
CA GLN A 60 -8.65 8.63 -7.09
C GLN A 60 -9.55 9.87 -7.14
N GLY A 61 -10.32 10.16 -6.08
CA GLY A 61 -11.20 11.33 -6.04
C GLY A 61 -10.45 12.66 -6.21
N VAL A 62 -9.28 12.80 -5.59
CA VAL A 62 -8.39 13.96 -5.79
C VAL A 62 -7.91 14.04 -7.25
N ASN A 63 -7.54 12.91 -7.83
CA ASN A 63 -7.10 12.83 -9.22
C ASN A 63 -8.21 13.24 -10.20
N ASP A 64 -9.44 12.81 -9.95
CA ASP A 64 -10.62 13.12 -10.76
C ASP A 64 -11.03 14.59 -10.64
N LEU A 65 -10.90 15.19 -9.45
CA LEU A 65 -11.11 16.63 -9.26
C LEU A 65 -10.08 17.44 -10.03
N LEU A 66 -8.79 17.07 -9.94
CA LEU A 66 -7.73 17.72 -10.71
C LEU A 66 -7.95 17.56 -12.22
N ASN A 67 -8.41 16.39 -12.67
CA ASN A 67 -8.77 16.14 -14.07
C ASN A 67 -9.91 17.05 -14.51
N THR A 68 -10.95 17.15 -13.69
CA THR A 68 -12.12 17.99 -13.96
C THR A 68 -11.71 19.46 -14.06
N ALA A 69 -10.94 19.96 -13.09
CA ALA A 69 -10.45 21.34 -13.10
C ALA A 69 -9.61 21.61 -14.36
N ALA A 70 -8.66 20.72 -14.69
CA ALA A 70 -7.79 20.89 -15.85
C ALA A 70 -8.54 20.77 -17.19
N SER A 71 -9.63 19.99 -17.26
CA SER A 71 -10.49 19.89 -18.45
C SER A 71 -11.26 21.17 -18.78
N LYS A 72 -11.36 22.09 -17.81
CA LYS A 72 -11.98 23.40 -18.00
C LYS A 72 -10.97 24.47 -18.41
N CYS A 73 -9.66 24.15 -18.38
CA CYS A 73 -8.64 25.05 -18.89
C CYS A 73 -8.68 25.11 -20.42
N ARG A 74 -8.32 26.27 -20.98
CA ARG A 74 -8.18 26.42 -22.43
C ARG A 74 -7.05 25.53 -22.98
N PRO A 75 -7.01 25.24 -24.28
CA PRO A 75 -5.86 24.57 -24.86
C PRO A 75 -4.54 25.33 -24.63
N MET A 76 -3.46 24.59 -24.42
CA MET A 76 -2.13 25.17 -24.22
C MET A 76 -1.49 25.50 -25.59
N SER A 77 -0.95 26.70 -25.75
CA SER A 77 -0.29 27.12 -26.99
C SER A 77 1.03 26.38 -27.21
N THR A 78 1.56 26.42 -28.43
CA THR A 78 2.85 25.81 -28.75
C THR A 78 3.98 26.43 -27.93
N GLU A 79 3.97 27.74 -27.75
CA GLU A 79 4.96 28.49 -26.96
C GLU A 79 4.90 28.09 -25.48
N GLU A 80 3.70 27.92 -24.94
CA GLU A 80 3.49 27.46 -23.57
C GLU A 80 3.99 26.02 -23.37
N LYS A 81 3.74 25.13 -24.34
CA LYS A 81 4.27 23.76 -24.31
C LYS A 81 5.79 23.75 -24.35
N ILE A 82 6.41 24.58 -25.21
CA ILE A 82 7.86 24.71 -25.30
C ILE A 82 8.43 25.18 -23.97
N GLU A 83 7.84 26.21 -23.37
CA GLU A 83 8.32 26.77 -22.11
C GLU A 83 8.13 25.80 -20.94
N LEU A 84 7.00 25.08 -20.89
CA LEU A 84 6.80 23.99 -19.94
C LEU A 84 7.90 22.93 -20.06
N GLY A 85 8.26 22.54 -21.28
CA GLY A 85 9.36 21.62 -21.53
C GLY A 85 10.70 22.10 -21.00
N LYS A 86 11.01 23.41 -21.12
CA LYS A 86 12.22 23.99 -20.54
C LYS A 86 12.19 23.97 -19.01
N ARG A 87 11.04 24.31 -18.40
CA ARG A 87 10.87 24.30 -16.95
C ARG A 87 11.01 22.91 -16.36
N ILE A 88 10.44 21.88 -17.00
CA ILE A 88 10.58 20.48 -16.57
C ILE A 88 12.06 20.07 -16.48
N ARG A 89 12.91 20.50 -17.41
CA ARG A 89 14.36 20.17 -17.40
C ARG A 89 15.13 20.82 -16.26
N LYS A 90 14.57 21.84 -15.58
CA LYS A 90 15.18 22.50 -14.43
C LYS A 90 14.80 21.84 -13.11
N LEU A 91 13.89 20.88 -13.12
CA LEU A 91 13.41 20.24 -11.91
C LEU A 91 14.49 19.31 -11.32
N PRO A 92 14.55 19.21 -9.99
CA PRO A 92 15.35 18.18 -9.32
C PRO A 92 14.81 16.79 -9.66
N GLU A 93 15.68 15.78 -9.55
CA GLU A 93 15.38 14.39 -9.93
C GLU A 93 14.17 13.83 -9.17
N GLU A 94 14.02 14.18 -7.90
CA GLU A 94 12.90 13.75 -7.06
C GLU A 94 11.55 14.26 -7.61
N ALA A 95 11.52 15.44 -8.21
CA ALA A 95 10.32 16.02 -8.80
C ALA A 95 10.01 15.45 -10.20
N LEU A 96 11.01 14.92 -10.91
CA LEU A 96 10.80 14.25 -12.20
C LEU A 96 9.99 12.96 -12.05
N ASN A 97 10.11 12.26 -10.93
CA ASN A 97 9.27 11.09 -10.62
C ASN A 97 7.79 11.44 -10.63
N ARG A 98 7.42 12.58 -10.05
CA ARG A 98 6.03 13.03 -10.03
C ARG A 98 5.52 13.46 -11.41
N VAL A 99 6.40 14.05 -12.24
CA VAL A 99 6.09 14.32 -13.66
C VAL A 99 5.76 13.04 -14.40
N ALA A 100 6.57 11.99 -14.22
CA ALA A 100 6.33 10.67 -14.79
C ALA A 100 4.98 10.09 -14.37
N GLU A 101 4.64 10.13 -13.08
CA GLU A 101 3.34 9.67 -12.55
C GLU A 101 2.15 10.40 -13.20
N ILE A 102 2.23 11.73 -13.37
CA ILE A 102 1.15 12.52 -13.99
C ILE A 102 0.91 12.06 -15.43
N ILE A 103 1.98 11.75 -16.18
CA ILE A 103 1.90 11.27 -17.56
C ILE A 103 1.32 9.86 -17.61
N THR A 104 1.85 8.94 -16.80
CA THR A 104 1.48 7.51 -16.84
C THR A 104 0.08 7.25 -16.30
N ALA A 105 -0.37 8.01 -15.29
CA ALA A 105 -1.72 7.90 -14.73
C ALA A 105 -2.83 8.14 -15.78
N ARG A 106 -2.52 8.87 -16.85
CA ARG A 106 -3.45 9.12 -17.97
C ARG A 106 -3.12 8.31 -19.23
N LYS A 107 -1.87 7.86 -19.38
CA LYS A 107 -1.43 6.99 -20.48
C LYS A 107 -1.70 5.48 -20.25
N LEU A 108 -2.49 5.10 -19.24
CA LEU A 108 -2.67 3.74 -18.68
C LEU A 108 -3.06 2.62 -19.67
N ALA A 109 -2.29 2.35 -20.73
CA ALA A 109 -2.47 1.14 -21.53
C ALA A 109 -1.16 0.49 -22.00
N ASN A 110 -0.10 1.21 -22.40
CA ASN A 110 0.81 0.58 -23.38
C ASN A 110 2.33 0.67 -23.23
N GLN A 111 2.93 1.20 -22.15
CA GLN A 111 4.40 1.19 -22.07
C GLN A 111 4.95 0.81 -20.69
N LYS A 112 5.36 -0.47 -20.57
CA LYS A 112 6.29 -0.99 -19.56
C LYS A 112 7.74 -0.70 -20.00
N SER A 113 8.09 0.57 -20.13
CA SER A 113 9.45 1.00 -20.45
C SER A 113 9.97 1.87 -19.34
N ASP A 114 11.17 1.58 -18.85
CA ASP A 114 11.88 2.38 -17.84
C ASP A 114 12.25 3.77 -18.37
N GLN A 115 12.07 4.01 -19.68
CA GLN A 115 12.30 5.28 -20.34
C GLN A 115 10.98 5.93 -20.77
N ILE A 116 10.56 6.96 -20.05
CA ILE A 116 9.41 7.80 -20.43
C ILE A 116 9.89 8.88 -21.38
N THR A 117 9.62 8.71 -22.68
CA THR A 117 9.84 9.78 -23.66
C THR A 117 8.67 10.76 -23.59
N LEU A 118 8.90 11.94 -23.01
CA LEU A 118 7.90 13.00 -22.90
C LEU A 118 7.73 13.74 -24.23
N LYS A 119 6.63 13.47 -24.93
CA LYS A 119 6.21 14.22 -26.11
C LYS A 119 5.04 15.13 -25.76
N LEU A 120 5.31 16.36 -25.34
CA LEU A 120 4.28 17.34 -24.93
C LEU A 120 3.25 17.62 -26.03
N GLY A 121 3.61 17.49 -27.31
CA GLY A 121 2.70 17.66 -28.43
C GLY A 121 1.61 16.58 -28.55
N GLU A 122 1.84 15.40 -27.96
CA GLU A 122 0.91 14.26 -28.01
C GLU A 122 0.05 14.14 -26.74
N LEU A 123 0.25 15.03 -25.75
CA LEU A 123 -0.52 15.02 -24.52
C LEU A 123 -1.80 15.86 -24.67
N ASP A 124 -2.87 15.42 -24.01
CA ASP A 124 -4.09 16.20 -23.92
C ASP A 124 -3.91 17.44 -23.02
N ASP A 125 -4.72 18.46 -23.25
CA ASP A 125 -4.60 19.76 -22.57
C ASP A 125 -4.71 19.64 -21.05
N ALA A 126 -5.56 18.75 -20.55
CA ALA A 126 -5.71 18.59 -19.11
C ALA A 126 -4.46 17.93 -18.46
N THR A 127 -3.75 17.05 -19.17
CA THR A 127 -2.43 16.57 -18.70
C THR A 127 -1.41 17.69 -18.69
N LEU A 128 -1.39 18.52 -19.74
CA LEU A 128 -0.44 19.63 -19.87
C LEU A 128 -0.61 20.67 -18.75
N TRP A 129 -1.84 21.05 -18.42
CA TRP A 129 -2.10 21.98 -17.31
C TRP A 129 -1.77 21.41 -15.94
N ARG A 130 -1.99 20.10 -15.74
CA ARG A 130 -1.57 19.42 -14.51
C ARG A 130 -0.06 19.41 -14.34
N LEU A 131 0.67 19.12 -15.42
CA LEU A 131 2.12 19.24 -15.44
C LEU A 131 2.52 20.68 -15.09
N TYR A 132 1.99 21.67 -15.80
CA TYR A 132 2.31 23.08 -15.56
C TYR A 132 2.15 23.47 -14.08
N ASN A 133 1.01 23.17 -13.47
CA ASN A 133 0.76 23.52 -12.06
C ASN A 133 1.74 22.84 -11.12
N HIS A 134 2.07 21.56 -11.36
CA HIS A 134 3.05 20.85 -10.55
C HIS A 134 4.46 21.46 -10.69
N VAL A 135 4.91 21.70 -11.93
CA VAL A 135 6.22 22.29 -12.21
C VAL A 135 6.34 23.68 -11.60
N GLU A 136 5.33 24.54 -11.76
CA GLU A 136 5.31 25.88 -11.17
C GLU A 136 5.36 25.84 -9.64
N TYR A 137 4.66 24.89 -9.02
CA TYR A 137 4.70 24.70 -7.57
C TYR A 137 6.10 24.30 -7.11
N VAL A 138 6.72 23.30 -7.76
CA VAL A 138 8.05 22.82 -7.40
C VAL A 138 9.11 23.90 -7.60
N LEU A 139 9.06 24.66 -8.68
CA LEU A 139 10.02 25.75 -8.92
C LEU A 139 9.91 26.84 -7.85
N LYS A 140 8.68 27.21 -7.46
CA LYS A 140 8.45 28.19 -6.38
C LYS A 140 8.97 27.71 -5.03
N GLU A 141 8.73 26.45 -4.69
CA GLU A 141 9.14 25.89 -3.41
C GLU A 141 10.67 25.74 -3.32
N ASN A 142 11.32 25.36 -4.43
CA ASN A 142 12.77 25.26 -4.50
C ASN A 142 13.48 26.59 -4.78
N ARG A 143 12.73 27.68 -5.04
CA ARG A 143 13.25 29.01 -5.38
C ARG A 143 14.19 29.00 -6.60
N ILE A 144 13.85 28.19 -7.62
CA ILE A 144 14.60 28.01 -8.89
C ILE A 144 13.89 28.71 -10.05
#